data_AF-A0A317KQ58-F1
#
_entry.id   AF-A0A317KQ58-F1
#
_cell.length_a   1.000
_cell.length_b   1.000
_cell.length_c   1.000
_cell.angle_alpha   90.00
_cell.angle_beta   90.00
_cell.angle_gamma   90.00
#
_symmetry.space_group_name_H-M   'P 1'
#
loop_
_entity.id
_entity.type
_entity.pdbx_description
1 polymer ?
#
loop_
_entity_poly.entity_id
_entity_poly.type
_entity_poly.pdbx_seq_one_letter_code
_entity_poly.pdbx_strand_id
1 'polypeptide(L)'
;MSRDGAVDALRAYAVGGVVLGHWLVTGLVLAPDGTLTQASPLTAMPSLAPASWLLQTLGLFFFAAGYASARSAARQPSGRAWLARRLRRLVLPAVALLGIGAAVLLAATVLGTPDGTLSVALTLAVSPLWFLLPLLVLVALTAPLRAAVRRWGALRCAAPAVAVVAVADLAGRLHPAVPGRLPVAVLAAWAVPYLLGLAHADGRLTGRRVALGLAGAGAAGLAGLIALGYPVSAVGVPGAAVSNLHPPSLFAVALAVTQVGVGLAVRPTLARLTRRPLAGWAVGAVNRHAVRVYLWHQPVLVGVTVLAARAGAALPGLHTAPDGPGWLVARLCWLPVLAAVLLVLVRGRASGRAASARPAGHPPMDGVARPVG
;
A
#
# COMPACT_ATOMS: atom_id res chain seq x y z
N MET A 1 0.54 19.62 -19.18
CA MET A 1 -0.54 19.52 -18.17
C MET A 1 0.02 18.99 -16.85
N SER A 2 -0.16 19.76 -15.78
CA SER A 2 0.44 19.58 -14.44
C SER A 2 0.04 18.27 -13.76
N ARG A 3 0.95 17.74 -12.93
CA ARG A 3 0.65 16.68 -11.95
C ARG A 3 -0.35 17.21 -10.92
N ASP A 4 -1.30 16.38 -10.50
CA ASP A 4 -2.19 16.72 -9.39
C ASP A 4 -1.46 16.45 -8.07
N GLY A 5 -0.87 17.51 -7.51
CA GLY A 5 -0.08 17.43 -6.28
C GLY A 5 -0.87 16.86 -5.09
N ALA A 6 -2.19 17.06 -5.05
CA ALA A 6 -3.00 16.55 -3.95
C ALA A 6 -3.19 15.02 -4.03
N VAL A 7 -3.44 14.48 -5.23
CA VAL A 7 -3.51 13.00 -5.40
C VAL A 7 -2.13 12.37 -5.20
N ASP A 8 -1.06 13.04 -5.63
CA ASP A 8 0.30 12.59 -5.35
C ASP A 8 0.58 12.57 -3.83
N ALA A 9 0.12 13.57 -3.08
CA ALA A 9 0.22 13.58 -1.62
C ALA A 9 -0.58 12.44 -0.97
N LEU A 10 -1.82 12.18 -1.40
CA LEU A 10 -2.63 11.05 -0.92
C LEU A 10 -1.95 9.72 -1.21
N ARG A 11 -1.33 9.56 -2.38
CA ARG A 11 -0.57 8.36 -2.71
C ARG A 11 0.67 8.19 -1.84
N ALA A 12 1.41 9.27 -1.58
CA ALA A 12 2.58 9.25 -0.70
C ALA A 12 2.18 8.91 0.74
N TYR A 13 1.08 9.52 1.23
CA TYR A 13 0.46 9.15 2.51
C TYR A 13 0.03 7.69 2.53
N ALA A 14 -0.59 7.18 1.47
CA ALA A 14 -1.05 5.80 1.44
C ALA A 14 0.10 4.78 1.48
N VAL A 15 1.25 5.11 0.89
CA VAL A 15 2.46 4.27 0.99
C VAL A 15 3.08 4.40 2.39
N GLY A 16 3.25 5.61 2.89
CA GLY A 16 3.84 5.87 4.21
C GLY A 16 3.00 5.29 5.36
N GLY A 17 1.68 5.45 5.30
CA GLY A 17 0.73 4.92 6.27
C GLY A 17 0.81 3.41 6.39
N VAL A 18 0.84 2.68 5.26
CA VAL A 18 1.02 1.22 5.28
C VAL A 18 2.38 0.82 5.85
N VAL A 19 3.47 1.51 5.49
CA VAL A 19 4.81 1.23 6.03
C VAL A 19 4.85 1.44 7.54
N LEU A 20 4.37 2.59 8.00
CA LEU A 20 4.31 2.93 9.43
C LEU A 20 3.37 1.99 10.19
N GLY A 21 2.21 1.66 9.62
CA GLY A 21 1.26 0.70 10.19
C GLY A 21 1.90 -0.65 10.43
N HIS A 22 2.60 -1.19 9.43
CA HIS A 22 3.35 -2.42 9.57
C HIS A 22 4.45 -2.32 10.63
N TRP A 23 5.26 -1.27 10.64
CA TRP A 23 6.33 -1.13 11.63
C TRP A 23 5.82 -0.92 13.06
N LEU A 24 4.64 -0.33 13.24
CA LEU A 24 4.05 -0.09 14.55
C LEU A 24 3.19 -1.25 15.04
N VAL A 25 2.54 -2.02 14.16
CA VAL A 25 1.65 -3.12 14.55
C VAL A 25 2.34 -4.49 14.51
N THR A 26 3.40 -4.66 13.71
CA THR A 26 4.17 -5.91 13.68
C THR A 26 5.22 -5.89 14.80
N GLY A 27 4.89 -6.52 15.92
CA GLY A 27 5.86 -6.84 16.97
C GLY A 27 6.61 -8.12 16.62
N LEU A 28 7.92 -8.11 16.85
CA LEU A 28 8.76 -9.29 16.80
C LEU A 28 9.26 -9.54 18.22
N VAL A 29 9.17 -10.77 18.70
CA VAL A 29 9.61 -11.16 20.04
C VAL A 29 10.62 -12.28 19.91
N LEU A 30 11.82 -12.05 20.45
CA LEU A 30 12.85 -13.08 20.54
C LEU A 30 12.56 -13.98 21.74
N ALA A 31 12.24 -15.24 21.44
CA ALA A 31 12.04 -16.27 22.45
C ALA A 31 13.39 -16.78 23.00
N PRO A 32 13.40 -17.41 24.20
CA PRO A 32 14.63 -17.92 24.82
C PRO A 32 15.38 -18.98 23.98
N ASP A 33 14.67 -19.69 23.11
CA ASP A 33 15.22 -20.67 22.17
C ASP A 33 15.85 -20.02 20.91
N GLY A 34 15.91 -18.69 20.86
CA GLY A 34 16.46 -17.92 19.74
C GLY A 34 15.51 -17.75 18.57
N THR A 35 14.26 -18.22 18.67
CA THR A 35 13.25 -18.06 17.61
C THR A 35 12.60 -16.67 17.69
N LEU A 36 12.34 -16.06 16.53
CA LEU A 36 11.50 -14.87 16.45
C LEU A 36 10.05 -15.29 16.25
N THR A 37 9.16 -14.74 17.06
CA THR A 37 7.72 -14.91 16.93
C THR A 37 7.04 -13.57 16.67
N GLN A 38 5.89 -13.60 15.98
CA GLN A 38 5.12 -12.41 15.68
C GLN A 38 4.12 -12.11 16.80
N ALA A 39 4.13 -10.87 17.29
CA ALA A 39 3.17 -10.33 18.25
C ALA A 39 2.55 -9.03 17.71
N SER A 40 1.53 -8.51 18.38
CA SER A 40 0.93 -7.21 18.06
C SER A 40 0.68 -6.40 19.34
N PRO A 41 1.01 -5.10 19.35
CA PRO A 41 0.65 -4.22 20.45
C PRO A 41 -0.87 -4.07 20.61
N LEU A 42 -1.66 -4.35 19.55
CA LEU A 42 -3.12 -4.30 19.64
C LEU A 42 -3.71 -5.43 20.50
N THR A 43 -2.93 -6.48 20.78
CA THR A 43 -3.33 -7.55 21.70
C THR A 43 -3.27 -7.07 23.15
N ALA A 44 -2.19 -6.38 23.55
CA ALA A 44 -2.00 -5.88 24.91
C ALA A 44 -2.63 -4.49 25.14
N MET A 45 -2.70 -3.66 24.10
CA MET A 45 -3.22 -2.29 24.12
C MET A 45 -4.34 -2.11 23.09
N PRO A 46 -5.51 -2.76 23.25
CA PRO A 46 -6.60 -2.73 22.28
C PRO A 46 -7.21 -1.34 22.10
N SER A 47 -7.04 -0.42 23.06
CA SER A 47 -7.45 0.98 22.95
C SER A 47 -6.76 1.74 21.81
N LEU A 48 -5.63 1.22 21.30
CA LEU A 48 -4.93 1.77 20.13
C LEU A 48 -5.58 1.35 18.79
N ALA A 49 -6.60 0.49 18.80
CA ALA A 49 -7.25 0.01 17.57
C ALA A 49 -7.72 1.14 16.62
N PRO A 50 -8.28 2.28 17.07
CA PRO A 50 -8.64 3.38 16.17
C PRO A 50 -7.44 4.00 15.44
N ALA A 51 -6.22 3.94 16.00
CA ALA A 51 -5.02 4.42 15.30
C ALA A 51 -4.75 3.62 14.01
N SER A 52 -5.17 2.35 13.96
CA SER A 52 -5.10 1.54 12.74
C SER A 52 -5.94 2.12 11.59
N TRP A 53 -6.95 2.95 11.86
CA TRP A 53 -7.77 3.57 10.82
C TRP A 53 -6.99 4.62 10.02
N LEU A 54 -6.02 5.26 10.66
CA LEU A 54 -5.14 6.23 10.00
C LEU A 54 -4.03 5.52 9.22
N LEU A 55 -3.52 4.41 9.76
CA LEU A 55 -2.40 3.68 9.19
C LEU A 55 -2.81 2.65 8.13
N GLN A 56 -4.04 2.13 8.19
CA GLN A 56 -4.60 1.27 7.17
C GLN A 56 -5.10 2.10 5.98
N THR A 57 -4.20 2.41 5.07
CA THR A 57 -4.44 3.33 3.95
C THR A 57 -4.62 2.63 2.60
N LEU A 58 -4.90 1.32 2.59
CA LEU A 58 -5.05 0.55 1.36
C LEU A 58 -6.19 1.09 0.47
N GLY A 59 -7.28 1.59 1.06
CA GLY A 59 -8.35 2.26 0.32
C GLY A 59 -7.86 3.48 -0.48
N LEU A 60 -7.11 4.36 0.16
CA LEU A 60 -6.48 5.51 -0.51
C LEU A 60 -5.49 5.10 -1.60
N PHE A 61 -4.76 4.01 -1.38
CA PHE A 61 -3.84 3.47 -2.37
C PHE A 61 -4.59 3.03 -3.65
N PHE A 62 -5.68 2.26 -3.51
CA PHE A 62 -6.50 1.84 -4.65
C PHE A 62 -7.19 3.01 -5.35
N PHE A 63 -7.66 4.01 -4.60
CA PHE A 63 -8.16 5.27 -5.15
C PHE A 63 -7.12 5.99 -6.00
N ALA A 64 -5.91 6.19 -5.46
CA ALA A 64 -4.82 6.82 -6.20
C ALA A 64 -4.38 5.99 -7.42
N ALA A 65 -4.43 4.65 -7.31
CA ALA A 65 -4.15 3.75 -8.42
C ALA A 65 -5.18 3.92 -9.55
N GLY A 66 -6.48 3.96 -9.24
CA GLY A 66 -7.55 4.21 -10.21
C GLY A 66 -7.36 5.55 -10.92
N TYR A 67 -7.13 6.62 -10.17
CA TYR A 67 -6.87 7.94 -10.72
C TYR A 67 -5.65 7.94 -11.67
N ALA A 68 -4.53 7.37 -11.23
CA ALA A 68 -3.31 7.30 -12.01
C ALA A 68 -3.47 6.44 -13.27
N SER A 69 -4.22 5.35 -13.20
CA SER A 69 -4.53 4.48 -14.35
C SER A 69 -5.36 5.24 -15.39
N ALA A 70 -6.43 5.93 -14.99
CA ALA A 70 -7.23 6.75 -15.91
C ALA A 70 -6.40 7.86 -16.60
N ARG A 71 -5.59 8.59 -15.82
CA ARG A 71 -4.72 9.67 -16.33
C ARG A 71 -3.62 9.16 -17.25
N SER A 72 -3.06 7.98 -16.98
CA SER A 72 -1.97 7.42 -17.77
C SER A 72 -2.45 6.72 -19.05
N ALA A 73 -3.58 6.02 -19.00
CA ALA A 73 -4.20 5.40 -20.17
C ALA A 73 -4.62 6.44 -21.21
N ALA A 74 -5.16 7.59 -20.77
CA ALA A 74 -5.53 8.70 -21.66
C ALA A 74 -4.36 9.31 -22.46
N ARG A 75 -3.10 9.01 -22.11
CA ARG A 75 -1.91 9.56 -22.77
C ARG A 75 -1.24 8.60 -23.75
N GLN A 76 -1.82 7.42 -23.97
CA GLN A 76 -1.16 6.35 -24.73
C GLN A 76 -2.09 5.88 -25.85
N PRO A 77 -1.65 5.94 -27.13
CA PRO A 77 -2.47 5.52 -28.27
C PRO A 77 -2.81 4.02 -28.26
N SER A 78 -1.92 3.18 -27.73
CA SER A 78 -2.08 1.72 -27.71
C SER A 78 -2.33 1.17 -26.30
N GLY A 79 -3.57 0.76 -26.05
CA GLY A 79 -4.01 0.22 -24.76
C GLY A 79 -3.23 -1.02 -24.30
N ARG A 80 -2.90 -1.94 -25.22
CA ARG A 80 -2.14 -3.17 -24.92
C ARG A 80 -0.70 -2.88 -24.47
N ALA A 81 0.02 -2.01 -25.17
CA ALA A 81 1.39 -1.65 -24.80
C ALA A 81 1.44 -0.83 -23.50
N TRP A 82 0.44 0.03 -23.26
CA TRP A 82 0.27 0.69 -21.96
C TRP A 82 0.11 -0.32 -20.83
N LEU A 83 -0.80 -1.29 -20.99
CA LEU A 83 -1.09 -2.30 -19.99
C LEU A 83 0.15 -3.15 -19.71
N ALA A 84 0.81 -3.69 -20.74
CA ALA A 84 2.01 -4.51 -20.60
C ALA A 84 3.13 -3.77 -19.84
N ARG A 85 3.39 -2.50 -20.18
CA ARG A 85 4.39 -1.68 -19.46
C ARG A 85 4.00 -1.42 -18.02
N ARG A 86 2.71 -1.21 -17.74
CA ARG A 86 2.21 -0.96 -16.39
C ARG A 86 2.32 -2.20 -15.51
N LEU A 87 1.89 -3.36 -16.01
CA LEU A 87 1.98 -4.64 -15.31
C LEU A 87 3.44 -5.03 -15.07
N ARG A 88 4.32 -4.91 -16.07
CA ARG A 88 5.76 -5.18 -15.91
C ARG A 88 6.40 -4.33 -14.80
N ARG A 89 6.04 -3.05 -14.69
CA ARG A 89 6.56 -2.17 -13.63
C ARG A 89 6.06 -2.52 -12.22
N LEU A 90 4.95 -3.26 -12.10
CA LEU A 90 4.40 -3.73 -10.82
C LEU A 90 4.94 -5.11 -10.46
N VAL A 91 4.95 -6.04 -11.42
CA VAL A 91 5.32 -7.45 -11.21
C VAL A 91 6.83 -7.65 -11.10
N LEU A 92 7.62 -7.01 -11.98
CA LEU A 92 9.07 -7.27 -12.03
C LEU A 92 9.79 -6.95 -10.70
N PRO A 93 9.51 -5.83 -10.01
CA PRO A 93 10.11 -5.58 -8.70
C PRO A 93 9.70 -6.60 -7.64
N ALA A 94 8.46 -7.10 -7.68
CA ALA A 94 7.98 -8.11 -6.75
C ALA A 94 8.68 -9.46 -6.97
N VAL A 95 8.81 -9.90 -8.23
CA VAL A 95 9.57 -11.11 -8.59
C VAL A 95 11.03 -10.98 -8.17
N ALA A 96 11.66 -9.82 -8.40
CA ALA A 96 13.04 -9.58 -7.97
C ALA A 96 13.18 -9.65 -6.45
N LEU A 97 12.24 -9.10 -5.69
CA LEU A 97 12.23 -9.23 -4.23
C LEU A 97 12.11 -10.70 -3.81
N LEU A 98 11.17 -11.44 -4.40
CA LEU A 98 10.98 -12.86 -4.08
C LEU A 98 12.23 -13.69 -4.37
N GLY A 99 12.90 -13.45 -5.50
CA GLY A 99 14.15 -14.13 -5.83
C GLY A 99 15.28 -13.79 -4.84
N ILE A 100 15.46 -12.52 -4.50
CA ILE A 100 16.46 -12.11 -3.50
C ILE A 100 16.12 -12.68 -2.11
N GLY A 101 14.85 -12.63 -1.72
CA GLY A 101 14.35 -13.17 -0.45
C GLY A 101 14.57 -14.67 -0.37
N ALA A 102 14.32 -15.41 -1.45
CA ALA A 102 14.57 -16.85 -1.51
C ALA A 102 16.07 -17.17 -1.31
N ALA A 103 16.97 -16.41 -1.96
CA ALA A 103 18.41 -16.58 -1.77
C ALA A 103 18.86 -16.25 -0.33
N VAL A 104 18.31 -15.19 0.28
CA VAL A 104 18.59 -14.82 1.68
C VAL A 104 18.08 -15.87 2.65
N LEU A 105 16.86 -16.37 2.46
CA LEU A 105 16.30 -17.44 3.28
C LEU A 105 17.12 -18.72 3.16
N LEU A 106 17.52 -19.11 1.94
CA LEU A 106 18.38 -20.27 1.73
C LEU A 106 19.72 -20.13 2.47
N ALA A 107 20.37 -18.96 2.36
CA ALA A 107 21.60 -18.69 3.09
C ALA A 107 21.39 -18.76 4.61
N ALA A 108 20.27 -18.21 5.11
CA ALA A 108 19.92 -18.27 6.53
C ALA A 108 19.67 -19.71 7.01
N THR A 109 19.06 -20.57 6.19
CA THR A 109 18.91 -22.00 6.45
C THR A 109 20.27 -22.70 6.55
N VAL A 110 21.18 -22.44 5.61
CA VAL A 110 22.55 -23.02 5.64
C VAL A 110 23.33 -22.56 6.88
N LEU A 111 23.11 -21.33 7.34
CA LEU A 111 23.70 -20.77 8.55
C LEU A 111 23.03 -21.24 9.85
N GLY A 112 22.08 -22.18 9.79
CA GLY A 112 21.42 -22.75 10.97
C GLY A 112 20.43 -21.82 11.67
N THR A 113 19.82 -20.88 10.95
CA THR A 113 18.77 -20.01 11.52
C THR A 113 17.54 -20.86 11.88
N PRO A 114 16.93 -20.69 13.08
CA PRO A 114 15.78 -21.49 13.49
C PRO A 114 14.59 -21.39 12.51
N ASP A 115 13.89 -22.50 12.27
CA ASP A 115 12.77 -22.59 11.33
C ASP A 115 11.63 -21.63 11.65
N GLY A 116 11.37 -21.37 12.94
CA GLY A 116 10.39 -20.37 13.37
C GLY A 116 10.73 -18.97 12.86
N THR A 117 12.01 -18.57 12.95
CA THR A 117 12.50 -17.29 12.43
C THR A 117 12.42 -17.21 10.91
N LEU A 118 12.76 -18.30 10.21
CA LEU A 118 12.63 -18.39 8.75
C LEU A 118 11.17 -18.26 8.32
N SER A 119 10.25 -18.91 9.05
CA SER A 119 8.82 -18.85 8.81
C SER A 119 8.29 -17.43 8.99
N VAL A 120 8.65 -16.75 10.08
CA VAL A 120 8.28 -15.34 10.30
C VAL A 120 8.84 -14.43 9.21
N ALA A 121 10.10 -14.60 8.82
CA ALA A 121 10.72 -13.82 7.76
C ALA A 121 10.00 -14.02 6.41
N LEU A 122 9.68 -15.26 6.05
CA LEU A 122 8.92 -15.59 4.85
C LEU A 122 7.51 -14.99 4.89
N THR A 123 6.78 -15.21 5.98
CA THR A 123 5.41 -14.70 6.15
C THR A 123 5.37 -13.18 6.05
N LEU A 124 6.27 -12.46 6.73
CA LEU A 124 6.29 -10.99 6.70
C LEU A 124 6.75 -10.43 5.34
N ALA A 125 7.60 -11.15 4.61
CA ALA A 125 8.02 -10.73 3.27
C ALA A 125 6.93 -10.96 2.21
N VAL A 126 6.22 -12.09 2.29
CA VAL A 126 5.25 -12.52 1.26
C VAL A 126 3.85 -11.99 1.55
N SER A 127 3.42 -11.96 2.81
CA SER A 127 2.06 -11.54 3.21
C SER A 127 1.66 -10.23 2.54
N PRO A 128 2.45 -9.13 2.58
CA PRO A 128 2.06 -7.88 1.95
C PRO A 128 1.78 -7.99 0.44
N LEU A 129 2.22 -9.02 -0.28
CA LEU A 129 2.01 -9.12 -1.73
C LEU A 129 0.57 -9.45 -2.13
N TRP A 130 -0.30 -9.85 -1.20
CA TRP A 130 -1.67 -10.30 -1.52
C TRP A 130 -2.50 -9.27 -2.30
N PHE A 131 -2.41 -7.97 -1.97
CA PHE A 131 -3.19 -6.91 -2.64
C PHE A 131 -2.69 -6.61 -4.06
N LEU A 132 -1.49 -7.11 -4.43
CA LEU A 132 -0.96 -6.92 -5.78
C LEU A 132 -1.86 -7.60 -6.81
N LEU A 133 -2.43 -8.77 -6.49
CA LEU A 133 -3.33 -9.48 -7.38
C LEU A 133 -4.59 -8.66 -7.77
N PRO A 134 -5.45 -8.21 -6.82
CA PRO A 134 -6.59 -7.38 -7.17
C PRO A 134 -6.17 -6.06 -7.84
N LEU A 135 -5.02 -5.49 -7.48
CA LEU A 135 -4.48 -4.31 -8.17
C LEU A 135 -4.19 -4.58 -9.65
N LEU A 136 -3.53 -5.70 -9.97
CA LEU A 136 -3.21 -6.08 -11.35
C LEU A 136 -4.50 -6.28 -12.15
N VAL A 137 -5.50 -6.96 -11.57
CA VAL A 137 -6.81 -7.17 -12.18
C VAL A 137 -7.52 -5.84 -12.45
N LEU A 138 -7.62 -4.94 -11.46
CA LEU A 138 -8.26 -3.64 -11.62
C LEU A 138 -7.53 -2.75 -12.62
N VAL A 139 -6.19 -2.82 -12.67
CA VAL A 139 -5.39 -2.12 -13.69
C VAL A 139 -5.70 -2.66 -15.09
N ALA A 140 -5.79 -3.98 -15.26
CA ALA A 140 -6.19 -4.59 -16.52
C ALA A 140 -7.61 -4.19 -16.95
N LEU A 141 -8.53 -4.10 -15.99
CA LEU A 141 -9.92 -3.71 -16.20
C LEU A 141 -10.15 -2.19 -16.24
N THR A 142 -9.10 -1.36 -16.23
CA THR A 142 -9.23 0.11 -16.18
C THR A 142 -10.12 0.65 -17.29
N ALA A 143 -9.91 0.21 -18.54
CA ALA A 143 -10.65 0.71 -19.70
C ALA A 143 -12.16 0.40 -19.60
N PRO A 144 -12.60 -0.87 -19.44
CA PRO A 144 -14.02 -1.16 -19.30
C PRO A 144 -14.64 -0.53 -18.04
N LEU A 145 -13.94 -0.53 -16.90
CA LEU A 145 -14.46 0.09 -15.67
C LEU A 145 -14.64 1.60 -15.83
N ARG A 146 -13.71 2.29 -16.50
CA ARG A 146 -13.85 3.73 -16.75
C ARG A 146 -15.00 4.02 -17.72
N ALA A 147 -15.19 3.20 -18.74
CA ALA A 147 -16.34 3.32 -19.65
C ALA A 147 -17.67 3.15 -18.89
N ALA A 148 -17.77 2.16 -18.01
CA ALA A 148 -18.93 1.94 -17.15
C ALA A 148 -19.17 3.13 -16.21
N VAL A 149 -18.13 3.65 -15.53
CA VAL A 149 -18.23 4.84 -14.66
C VAL A 149 -18.70 6.07 -15.43
N ARG A 150 -18.29 6.23 -16.70
CA ARG A 150 -18.75 7.33 -17.56
C ARG A 150 -20.21 7.18 -17.96
N ARG A 151 -20.66 5.96 -18.25
CA ARG A 151 -22.03 5.67 -18.70
C ARG A 151 -23.05 5.68 -17.57
N TRP A 152 -22.72 5.09 -16.41
CA TRP A 152 -23.68 4.83 -15.33
C TRP A 152 -23.37 5.59 -14.04
N GLY A 153 -22.18 6.18 -13.91
CA GLY A 153 -21.74 6.85 -12.69
C GLY A 153 -21.08 5.92 -11.68
N ALA A 154 -20.23 6.49 -10.82
CA ALA A 154 -19.38 5.75 -9.89
C ALA A 154 -20.18 4.92 -8.87
N LEU A 155 -21.25 5.49 -8.32
CA LEU A 155 -22.06 4.84 -7.29
C LEU A 155 -22.76 3.58 -7.82
N ARG A 156 -23.36 3.66 -9.02
CA ARG A 156 -24.02 2.50 -9.66
C ARG A 156 -23.02 1.39 -9.99
N CYS A 157 -21.79 1.75 -10.37
CA CYS A 157 -20.72 0.76 -10.59
C CYS A 157 -20.16 0.19 -9.28
N ALA A 158 -20.15 0.95 -8.18
CA ALA A 158 -19.65 0.50 -6.89
C ALA A 158 -20.67 -0.36 -6.12
N ALA A 159 -21.97 -0.13 -6.29
CA ALA A 159 -23.05 -0.86 -5.64
C ALA A 159 -22.93 -2.40 -5.73
N PRO A 160 -22.73 -3.02 -6.91
CA PRO A 160 -22.57 -4.48 -6.98
C PRO A 160 -21.31 -4.96 -6.24
N ALA A 161 -20.23 -4.18 -6.26
CA ALA A 161 -19.01 -4.54 -5.52
C ALA A 161 -19.25 -4.49 -3.99
N VAL A 162 -19.96 -3.48 -3.50
CA VAL A 162 -20.38 -3.42 -2.08
C VAL A 162 -21.30 -4.59 -1.73
N ALA A 163 -22.26 -4.94 -2.60
CA ALA A 163 -23.15 -6.06 -2.38
C ALA A 163 -22.40 -7.39 -2.30
N VAL A 164 -21.42 -7.62 -3.17
CA VAL A 164 -20.55 -8.80 -3.13
C VAL A 164 -19.78 -8.88 -1.80
N VAL A 165 -19.24 -7.76 -1.31
CA VAL A 165 -18.58 -7.72 -0.01
C VAL A 165 -19.58 -8.02 1.12
N ALA A 166 -20.76 -7.40 1.11
CA ALA A 166 -21.79 -7.63 2.11
C ALA A 166 -22.22 -9.10 2.19
N VAL A 167 -22.45 -9.73 1.02
CA VAL A 167 -22.81 -11.15 0.93
C VAL A 167 -21.67 -12.03 1.42
N ALA A 168 -20.42 -11.73 1.05
CA ALA A 168 -19.26 -12.50 1.51
C ALA A 168 -19.04 -12.38 3.02
N ASP A 169 -19.21 -11.18 3.58
CA ASP A 169 -19.09 -10.88 5.02
C ASP A 169 -20.17 -11.62 5.81
N LEU A 170 -21.44 -11.52 5.38
CA LEU A 170 -22.55 -12.24 5.98
C LEU A 170 -22.34 -13.76 5.88
N ALA A 171 -21.96 -14.27 4.72
CA ALA A 171 -21.75 -15.68 4.52
C ALA A 171 -20.57 -16.24 5.32
N GLY A 172 -19.51 -15.44 5.55
CA GLY A 172 -18.40 -15.80 6.43
C GLY A 172 -18.81 -15.86 7.91
N ARG A 173 -19.76 -15.02 8.33
CA ARG A 173 -20.31 -15.03 9.69
C ARG A 173 -21.28 -16.20 9.91
N LEU A 174 -22.07 -16.55 8.90
CA LEU A 174 -23.05 -17.65 9.00
C LEU A 174 -22.42 -19.03 8.76
N HIS A 175 -21.36 -19.12 7.94
CA HIS A 175 -20.71 -20.38 7.56
C HIS A 175 -19.18 -20.26 7.59
N PRO A 176 -18.55 -20.41 8.79
CA PRO A 176 -17.10 -20.29 8.95
C PRO A 176 -16.30 -21.38 8.21
N ALA A 177 -16.93 -22.50 7.89
CA ALA A 177 -16.29 -23.73 7.42
C ALA A 177 -16.15 -23.87 5.89
N VAL A 178 -16.37 -22.82 5.09
CA VAL A 178 -16.22 -22.89 3.61
C VAL A 178 -14.95 -22.17 3.16
N PRO A 179 -13.83 -22.89 2.92
CA PRO A 179 -12.62 -22.31 2.36
C PRO A 179 -12.85 -21.93 0.89
N GLY A 180 -12.31 -20.80 0.43
CA GLY A 180 -12.24 -20.48 -1.01
C GLY A 180 -13.05 -19.28 -1.53
N ARG A 181 -13.79 -18.55 -0.68
CA ARG A 181 -14.58 -17.37 -1.11
C ARG A 181 -13.77 -16.05 -1.21
N LEU A 182 -12.45 -16.11 -1.02
CA LEU A 182 -11.57 -14.97 -0.75
C LEU A 182 -11.22 -14.06 -1.94
N PRO A 183 -11.00 -14.53 -3.20
CA PRO A 183 -10.49 -13.64 -4.25
C PRO A 183 -11.49 -12.57 -4.69
N VAL A 184 -12.78 -12.93 -4.75
CA VAL A 184 -13.83 -12.06 -5.32
C VAL A 184 -14.21 -10.95 -4.33
N ALA A 185 -14.38 -11.27 -3.04
CA ALA A 185 -14.65 -10.28 -2.00
C ALA A 185 -13.48 -9.28 -1.87
N VAL A 186 -12.24 -9.78 -1.92
CA VAL A 186 -11.04 -8.96 -1.98
C VAL A 186 -11.07 -8.00 -3.18
N LEU A 187 -11.29 -8.53 -4.39
CA LEU A 187 -11.34 -7.71 -5.60
C LEU A 187 -12.47 -6.67 -5.52
N ALA A 188 -13.65 -7.07 -5.07
CA ALA A 188 -14.82 -6.21 -4.95
C ALA A 188 -14.59 -5.09 -3.93
N ALA A 189 -14.05 -5.38 -2.75
CA ALA A 189 -13.76 -4.38 -1.72
C ALA A 189 -12.84 -3.28 -2.25
N TRP A 190 -11.77 -3.66 -2.95
CA TRP A 190 -10.81 -2.71 -3.50
C TRP A 190 -11.25 -2.07 -4.82
N ALA A 191 -12.21 -2.67 -5.53
CA ALA A 191 -12.84 -2.06 -6.70
C ALA A 191 -13.57 -0.77 -6.32
N VAL A 192 -14.19 -0.69 -5.14
CA VAL A 192 -14.93 0.50 -4.68
C VAL A 192 -14.05 1.77 -4.69
N PRO A 193 -12.94 1.86 -3.91
CA PRO A 193 -12.08 3.04 -3.96
C PRO A 193 -11.42 3.23 -5.33
N TYR A 194 -11.11 2.15 -6.06
CA TYR A 194 -10.55 2.25 -7.41
C TYR A 194 -11.51 2.96 -8.39
N LEU A 195 -12.79 2.60 -8.37
CA LEU A 195 -13.86 3.23 -9.17
C LEU A 195 -14.05 4.71 -8.78
N LEU A 196 -13.97 5.04 -7.49
CA LEU A 196 -13.96 6.43 -7.04
C LEU A 196 -12.75 7.20 -7.62
N GLY A 197 -11.58 6.56 -7.69
CA GLY A 197 -10.38 7.12 -8.33
C GLY A 197 -10.59 7.42 -9.82
N LEU A 198 -11.21 6.49 -10.55
CA LEU A 198 -11.57 6.69 -11.97
C LEU A 198 -12.55 7.86 -12.14
N ALA A 199 -13.57 7.92 -11.28
CA ALA A 199 -14.58 8.98 -11.31
C ALA A 199 -13.98 10.36 -11.00
N HIS A 200 -13.06 10.42 -10.03
CA HIS A 200 -12.33 11.66 -9.72
C HIS A 200 -11.45 12.11 -10.90
N ALA A 201 -10.78 11.19 -11.58
CA ALA A 201 -9.97 11.50 -12.76
C ALA A 201 -10.79 12.08 -13.93
N ASP A 202 -12.06 11.74 -14.02
CA ASP A 202 -13.02 12.27 -15.00
C ASP A 202 -13.79 13.49 -14.48
N GLY A 203 -13.39 14.09 -13.34
CA GLY A 203 -14.01 15.30 -12.79
C GLY A 203 -15.37 15.10 -12.14
N ARG A 204 -15.81 13.85 -11.95
CA ARG A 204 -17.15 13.51 -11.42
C ARG A 204 -17.25 13.56 -9.90
N LEU A 205 -16.11 13.50 -9.20
CA LEU A 205 -16.02 13.67 -7.75
C LEU A 205 -15.34 15.00 -7.44
N THR A 206 -16.03 16.08 -7.78
CA THR A 206 -15.58 17.46 -7.55
C THR A 206 -16.50 18.17 -6.55
N GLY A 207 -15.93 19.10 -5.80
CA GLY A 207 -16.67 19.91 -4.82
C GLY A 207 -16.67 19.34 -3.40
N ARG A 208 -16.76 20.26 -2.43
CA ARG A 208 -16.68 19.97 -1.00
C ARG A 208 -17.87 19.14 -0.50
N ARG A 209 -19.07 19.36 -1.03
CA ARG A 209 -20.29 18.62 -0.64
C ARG A 209 -20.18 17.13 -0.95
N VAL A 210 -19.71 16.77 -2.14
CA VAL A 210 -19.49 15.37 -2.52
C VAL A 210 -18.43 14.72 -1.64
N ALA A 211 -17.32 15.42 -1.38
CA ALA A 211 -16.26 14.93 -0.51
C ALA A 211 -16.74 14.68 0.93
N LEU A 212 -17.48 15.64 1.51
CA LEU A 212 -18.07 15.49 2.86
C LEU A 212 -19.17 14.43 2.89
N GLY A 213 -19.96 14.29 1.83
CA GLY A 213 -20.97 13.23 1.71
C GLY A 213 -20.34 11.84 1.72
N LEU A 214 -19.23 11.64 0.98
CA LEU A 214 -18.46 10.39 1.04
C LEU A 214 -17.87 10.16 2.43
N ALA A 215 -17.27 11.18 3.03
CA ALA A 215 -16.68 11.08 4.36
C ALA A 215 -17.74 10.71 5.42
N GLY A 216 -18.88 11.40 5.40
CA GLY A 216 -19.99 11.18 6.33
C GLY A 216 -20.66 9.82 6.13
N ALA A 217 -20.93 9.41 4.89
CA ALA A 217 -21.53 8.10 4.60
C ALA A 217 -20.61 6.95 5.03
N GLY A 218 -19.30 7.06 4.76
CA GLY A 218 -18.32 6.07 5.22
C GLY A 218 -18.23 6.03 6.75
N ALA A 219 -18.18 7.20 7.41
CA ALA A 219 -18.08 7.27 8.87
C ALA A 219 -19.33 6.74 9.57
N ALA A 220 -20.52 7.03 9.04
CA ALA A 220 -21.77 6.45 9.51
C ALA A 220 -21.79 4.93 9.34
N GLY A 221 -21.30 4.43 8.19
CA GLY A 221 -21.12 2.99 7.95
C GLY A 221 -20.17 2.34 8.96
N LEU A 222 -19.04 2.98 9.27
CA LEU A 222 -18.11 2.50 10.30
C LEU A 222 -18.77 2.43 11.68
N ALA A 223 -19.44 3.49 12.10
CA ALA A 223 -20.14 3.53 13.38
C ALA A 223 -21.22 2.45 13.48
N GLY A 224 -22.03 2.27 12.42
CA GLY A 224 -23.04 1.23 12.36
C GLY A 224 -22.45 -0.18 12.41
N LEU A 225 -21.36 -0.45 11.68
CA LEU A 225 -20.70 -1.75 11.70
C LEU A 225 -20.08 -2.07 13.07
N ILE A 226 -19.47 -1.08 13.74
CA ILE A 226 -18.98 -1.25 15.11
C ILE A 226 -20.14 -1.58 16.06
N ALA A 227 -21.28 -0.88 15.94
CA ALA A 227 -22.49 -1.18 16.73
C ALA A 227 -23.05 -2.59 16.45
N LEU A 228 -22.84 -3.13 15.25
CA LEU A 228 -23.18 -4.51 14.86
C LEU A 228 -22.11 -5.55 15.29
N GLY A 229 -21.14 -5.15 16.12
CA GLY A 229 -20.13 -6.06 16.67
C GLY A 229 -18.93 -6.33 15.76
N TYR A 230 -18.66 -5.49 14.76
CA TYR A 230 -17.42 -5.59 13.99
C TYR A 230 -16.22 -5.20 14.84
N PRO A 231 -15.04 -5.83 14.66
CA PRO A 231 -13.82 -5.42 15.35
C PRO A 231 -13.51 -3.96 15.07
N VAL A 232 -13.11 -3.21 16.11
CA VAL A 232 -12.67 -1.82 15.95
C VAL A 232 -11.35 -1.75 15.17
N SER A 233 -10.50 -2.78 15.25
CA SER A 233 -9.23 -2.80 14.51
C SER A 233 -9.48 -2.88 13.00
N ALA A 234 -8.90 -1.94 12.24
CA ALA A 234 -8.90 -1.99 10.78
C ALA A 234 -7.93 -3.05 10.23
N VAL A 235 -7.03 -3.59 11.07
CA VAL A 235 -6.01 -4.58 10.68
C VAL A 235 -6.20 -5.89 11.42
N GLY A 236 -5.67 -6.98 10.86
CA GLY A 236 -5.65 -8.28 11.54
C GLY A 236 -4.76 -8.23 12.78
N VAL A 237 -5.29 -8.74 13.90
CA VAL A 237 -4.55 -8.90 15.16
C VAL A 237 -4.29 -10.39 15.35
N PRO A 238 -3.03 -10.83 15.54
CA PRO A 238 -2.73 -12.23 15.84
C PRO A 238 -3.55 -12.74 17.03
N GLY A 239 -4.16 -13.92 16.88
CA GLY A 239 -5.04 -14.52 17.89
C GLY A 239 -6.50 -14.05 17.88
N ALA A 240 -6.85 -13.02 17.09
CA ALA A 240 -8.25 -12.61 16.94
C ALA A 240 -9.02 -13.54 16.01
N ALA A 241 -10.24 -13.92 16.40
CA ALA A 241 -11.11 -14.81 15.63
C ALA A 241 -11.64 -14.17 14.33
N VAL A 242 -11.78 -12.84 14.29
CA VAL A 242 -12.32 -12.09 13.14
C VAL A 242 -11.39 -10.95 12.76
N SER A 243 -11.16 -10.76 11.47
CA SER A 243 -10.33 -9.68 10.91
C SER A 243 -11.08 -8.93 9.82
N ASN A 244 -11.02 -7.60 9.86
CA ASN A 244 -11.63 -6.75 8.83
C ASN A 244 -10.88 -6.75 7.48
N LEU A 245 -9.74 -7.45 7.38
CA LEU A 245 -8.91 -7.51 6.16
C LEU A 245 -8.71 -8.93 5.61
N HIS A 246 -9.19 -9.95 6.31
CA HIS A 246 -8.97 -11.33 5.90
C HIS A 246 -10.23 -12.20 6.08
N PRO A 247 -11.19 -12.13 5.13
CA PRO A 247 -11.25 -11.25 3.96
C PRO A 247 -11.61 -9.78 4.29
N PRO A 248 -11.41 -8.82 3.37
CA PRO A 248 -11.88 -7.45 3.55
C PRO A 248 -13.39 -7.39 3.77
N SER A 249 -13.79 -6.84 4.91
CA SER A 249 -15.20 -6.73 5.33
C SER A 249 -15.83 -5.41 4.85
N LEU A 250 -17.13 -5.23 5.11
CA LEU A 250 -17.79 -3.93 4.87
C LEU A 250 -17.12 -2.80 5.65
N PHE A 251 -16.47 -3.10 6.78
CA PHE A 251 -15.73 -2.13 7.56
C PHE A 251 -14.55 -1.56 6.77
N ALA A 252 -13.80 -2.42 6.06
CA ALA A 252 -12.68 -1.98 5.23
C ALA A 252 -13.15 -1.06 4.08
N VAL A 253 -14.31 -1.36 3.49
CA VAL A 253 -14.92 -0.53 2.44
C VAL A 253 -15.38 0.81 3.01
N ALA A 254 -16.07 0.82 4.16
CA ALA A 254 -16.51 2.03 4.83
C ALA A 254 -15.33 2.93 5.23
N LEU A 255 -14.25 2.34 5.74
CA LEU A 255 -13.01 3.05 6.05
C LEU A 255 -12.39 3.67 4.79
N ALA A 256 -12.29 2.90 3.70
CA ALA A 256 -11.76 3.39 2.43
C ALA A 256 -12.57 4.57 1.89
N VAL A 257 -13.91 4.49 1.92
CA VAL A 257 -14.81 5.57 1.49
C VAL A 257 -14.66 6.81 2.37
N THR A 258 -14.57 6.62 3.70
CA THR A 258 -14.33 7.69 4.67
C THR A 258 -13.02 8.42 4.35
N GLN A 259 -11.92 7.69 4.23
CA GLN A 259 -10.60 8.24 3.96
C GLN A 259 -10.56 8.96 2.60
N VAL A 260 -11.18 8.40 1.56
CA VAL A 260 -11.28 9.05 0.24
C VAL A 260 -12.07 10.36 0.35
N GLY A 261 -13.21 10.37 1.04
CA GLY A 261 -14.00 11.57 1.26
C GLY A 261 -13.22 12.66 2.00
N VAL A 262 -12.55 12.30 3.10
CA VAL A 262 -11.68 13.21 3.87
C VAL A 262 -10.54 13.74 2.99
N GLY A 263 -9.85 12.85 2.26
CA GLY A 263 -8.74 13.20 1.37
C GLY A 263 -9.16 14.19 0.27
N LEU A 264 -10.36 14.01 -0.29
CA LEU A 264 -10.95 14.93 -1.26
C LEU A 264 -11.36 16.26 -0.62
N ALA A 265 -11.85 16.25 0.63
CA ALA A 265 -12.23 17.47 1.35
C ALA A 265 -11.01 18.35 1.68
N VAL A 266 -9.88 17.73 2.05
CA VAL A 266 -8.61 18.44 2.33
C VAL A 266 -7.74 18.66 1.10
N ARG A 267 -8.21 18.30 -0.10
CA ARG A 267 -7.49 18.44 -1.37
C ARG A 267 -6.88 19.83 -1.60
N PRO A 268 -7.57 20.97 -1.33
CA PRO A 268 -6.97 22.29 -1.49
C PRO A 268 -5.74 22.50 -0.59
N THR A 269 -5.80 22.01 0.65
CA THR A 269 -4.69 22.08 1.60
C THR A 269 -3.52 21.21 1.15
N LEU A 270 -3.78 19.98 0.70
CA LEU A 270 -2.74 19.09 0.15
C LEU A 270 -2.09 19.71 -1.09
N ALA A 271 -2.88 20.31 -1.99
CA ALA A 271 -2.35 21.00 -3.16
C ALA A 271 -1.43 22.17 -2.77
N ARG A 272 -1.82 23.00 -1.78
CA ARG A 272 -0.95 24.08 -1.26
C ARG A 272 0.33 23.54 -0.63
N LEU A 273 0.23 22.47 0.16
CA LEU A 273 1.39 21.86 0.81
C LEU A 273 2.40 21.37 -0.22
N THR A 274 1.95 20.68 -1.27
CA THR A 274 2.85 20.16 -2.33
C THR A 274 3.49 21.23 -3.20
N ARG A 275 3.02 22.48 -3.16
CA ARG A 275 3.69 23.61 -3.81
C ARG A 275 4.92 24.09 -3.02
N ARG A 276 5.06 23.73 -1.74
CA ARG A 276 6.27 24.02 -0.97
C ARG A 276 7.42 23.13 -1.45
N PRO A 277 8.64 23.66 -1.66
CA PRO A 277 9.74 22.90 -2.27
C PRO A 277 10.06 21.58 -1.57
N LEU A 278 10.19 21.59 -0.24
CA LEU A 278 10.53 20.41 0.54
C LEU A 278 9.42 19.35 0.53
N ALA A 279 8.16 19.77 0.72
CA ALA A 279 7.03 18.86 0.73
C ALA A 279 6.77 18.25 -0.66
N GLY A 280 6.85 19.06 -1.72
CA GLY A 280 6.74 18.59 -3.10
C GLY A 280 7.87 17.62 -3.48
N TRP A 281 9.10 17.91 -3.06
CA TRP A 281 10.23 17.01 -3.24
C TRP A 281 10.03 15.68 -2.51
N ALA A 282 9.62 15.71 -1.24
CA ALA A 282 9.41 14.53 -0.40
C ALA A 282 8.30 13.64 -0.97
N VAL A 283 7.13 14.22 -1.29
CA VAL A 283 6.02 13.51 -1.96
C VAL A 283 6.48 12.90 -3.28
N GLY A 284 7.22 13.66 -4.09
CA GLY A 284 7.81 13.16 -5.32
C GLY A 284 8.77 12.00 -5.09
N ALA A 285 9.63 12.08 -4.08
CA ALA A 285 10.62 11.06 -3.75
C ALA A 285 9.96 9.75 -3.32
N VAL A 286 8.98 9.81 -2.41
CA VAL A 286 8.18 8.65 -1.98
C VAL A 286 7.48 8.04 -3.19
N ASN A 287 6.79 8.83 -4.00
CA ASN A 287 6.04 8.33 -5.15
C ASN A 287 6.91 7.71 -6.26
N ARG A 288 8.12 8.23 -6.47
CA ARG A 288 9.13 7.67 -7.39
C ARG A 288 9.60 6.28 -6.94
N HIS A 289 9.66 6.05 -5.63
CA HIS A 289 10.18 4.83 -5.04
C HIS A 289 9.09 3.94 -4.40
N ALA A 290 7.82 4.31 -4.53
CA ALA A 290 6.70 3.70 -3.81
C ALA A 290 6.70 2.17 -3.82
N VAL A 291 6.85 1.55 -5.00
CA VAL A 291 6.88 0.10 -5.13
C VAL A 291 8.09 -0.51 -4.41
N ARG A 292 9.26 0.13 -4.49
CA ARG A 292 10.46 -0.35 -3.79
C ARG A 292 10.33 -0.19 -2.27
N VAL A 293 9.86 0.97 -1.81
CA VAL A 293 9.58 1.25 -0.39
C VAL A 293 8.61 0.20 0.15
N TYR A 294 7.51 -0.03 -0.58
CA TYR A 294 6.51 -1.03 -0.23
C TYR A 294 7.08 -2.45 -0.20
N LEU A 295 7.96 -2.83 -1.13
CA LEU A 295 8.49 -4.19 -1.17
C LEU A 295 9.54 -4.44 -0.08
N TRP A 296 10.34 -3.43 0.29
CA TRP A 296 11.46 -3.60 1.20
C TRP A 296 11.15 -3.30 2.67
N HIS A 297 10.03 -2.64 3.00
CA HIS A 297 9.79 -2.20 4.38
C HIS A 297 9.71 -3.35 5.42
N GLN A 298 9.04 -4.46 5.11
CA GLN A 298 8.97 -5.64 5.99
C GLN A 298 10.31 -6.39 6.07
N PRO A 299 10.99 -6.69 4.94
CA PRO A 299 12.36 -7.22 4.98
C PRO A 299 13.34 -6.36 5.78
N VAL A 300 13.22 -5.04 5.73
CA VAL A 300 14.02 -4.13 6.56
C VAL A 300 13.71 -4.30 8.04
N LEU A 301 12.44 -4.36 8.43
CA LEU A 301 12.05 -4.60 9.83
C LEU A 301 12.63 -5.93 10.34
N VAL A 302 12.43 -7.02 9.60
CA VAL A 302 12.93 -8.34 9.96
C VAL A 302 14.46 -8.36 10.00
N GLY A 303 15.12 -7.85 8.96
CA GLY A 303 16.58 -7.84 8.86
C GLY A 303 17.24 -7.04 9.98
N VAL A 304 16.75 -5.83 10.26
CA VAL A 304 17.26 -5.00 11.37
C VAL A 304 17.04 -5.71 12.70
N THR A 305 15.86 -6.32 12.92
CA THR A 305 15.55 -7.06 14.15
C THR A 305 16.47 -8.26 14.35
N VAL A 306 16.65 -9.10 13.32
CA VAL A 306 17.53 -10.28 13.37
C VAL A 306 18.98 -9.89 13.61
N LEU A 307 19.47 -8.84 12.95
CA LEU A 307 20.85 -8.37 13.14
C LEU A 307 21.06 -7.79 14.54
N ALA A 308 20.09 -7.03 15.05
CA ALA A 308 20.16 -6.46 16.38
C ALA A 308 20.05 -7.53 17.48
N ALA A 309 19.24 -8.57 17.27
CA ALA A 309 19.14 -9.72 18.18
C ALA A 309 20.49 -10.45 18.33
N ARG A 310 21.35 -10.47 17.30
CA ARG A 310 22.70 -11.05 17.38
C ARG A 310 23.66 -10.30 18.30
N ALA A 311 23.36 -9.05 18.67
CA ALA A 311 24.17 -8.30 19.62
C ALA A 311 24.01 -8.78 21.07
N GLY A 312 23.11 -9.73 21.35
CA GLY A 312 22.93 -10.35 22.66
C GLY A 312 22.17 -9.50 23.69
N ALA A 313 21.95 -8.22 23.43
CA ALA A 313 21.15 -7.33 24.28
C ALA A 313 19.66 -7.38 23.92
N ALA A 314 18.79 -7.41 24.93
CA ALA A 314 17.37 -7.13 24.75
C ALA A 314 17.19 -5.65 24.39
N LEU A 315 16.67 -5.37 23.19
CA LEU A 315 16.44 -4.00 22.73
C LEU A 315 14.94 -3.70 22.73
N PRO A 316 14.45 -2.87 23.67
CA PRO A 316 13.05 -2.51 23.77
C PRO A 316 12.50 -1.98 22.44
N GLY A 317 11.28 -2.39 22.11
CA GLY A 317 10.63 -1.90 20.90
C GLY A 317 11.28 -2.38 19.60
N LEU A 318 12.14 -3.41 19.62
CA LEU A 318 12.64 -4.07 18.41
C LEU A 318 12.30 -5.56 18.43
N HIS A 319 12.86 -6.30 19.39
CA HIS A 319 12.66 -7.76 19.58
C HIS A 319 12.12 -8.14 20.97
N THR A 320 11.52 -7.19 21.70
CA THR A 320 10.85 -7.43 22.99
C THR A 320 9.32 -7.44 22.85
N ALA A 321 8.65 -8.04 23.83
CA ALA A 321 7.19 -8.11 23.89
C ALA A 321 6.53 -6.71 23.84
N PRO A 322 5.47 -6.51 23.03
CA PRO A 322 4.71 -5.26 22.98
C PRO A 322 3.62 -5.22 24.06
N ASP A 323 4.04 -5.20 25.33
CA ASP A 323 3.19 -5.34 26.52
C ASP A 323 2.67 -4.01 27.11
N GLY A 324 3.23 -2.87 26.69
CA GLY A 324 2.79 -1.57 27.18
C GLY A 324 3.31 -0.35 26.40
N PRO A 325 2.97 0.88 26.85
CA PRO A 325 3.31 2.12 26.15
C PRO A 325 4.83 2.35 26.00
N GLY A 326 5.64 1.82 26.92
CA GLY A 326 7.11 1.90 26.83
C GLY A 326 7.65 1.26 25.55
N TRP A 327 7.05 0.14 25.11
CA TRP A 327 7.40 -0.49 23.84
C TRP A 327 7.12 0.44 22.65
N LEU A 328 6.00 1.18 22.68
CA LEU A 328 5.63 2.10 21.61
C LEU A 328 6.63 3.26 21.51
N VAL A 329 7.01 3.85 22.65
CA VAL A 329 8.03 4.91 22.69
C VAL A 329 9.36 4.40 22.13
N ALA A 330 9.80 3.22 22.57
CA ALA A 330 11.02 2.61 22.06
C ALA A 330 10.93 2.31 20.55
N ARG A 331 9.78 1.79 20.07
CA ARG A 331 9.53 1.53 18.65
C ARG A 331 9.57 2.81 17.83
N LEU A 332 9.04 3.93 18.34
CA LEU A 332 9.12 5.24 17.69
C LEU A 332 10.56 5.71 17.51
N CYS A 333 11.44 5.45 18.48
CA CYS A 333 12.88 5.74 18.38
C CYS A 333 13.59 4.89 17.31
N TRP A 334 13.07 3.71 16.97
CA TRP A 334 13.60 2.86 15.90
C TRP A 334 13.14 3.27 14.49
N LEU A 335 12.02 4.00 14.35
CA LEU A 335 11.50 4.39 13.03
C LEU A 335 12.52 5.16 12.16
N PRO A 336 13.33 6.11 12.68
CA PRO A 336 14.36 6.77 11.89
C PRO A 336 15.43 5.81 11.36
N VAL A 337 15.83 4.82 12.17
CA VAL A 337 16.82 3.79 11.76
C VAL A 337 16.24 2.92 10.65
N LEU A 338 15.02 2.41 10.84
CA LEU A 338 14.32 1.62 9.82
C LEU A 338 14.15 2.42 8.51
N ALA A 339 13.77 3.70 8.62
CA ALA A 339 13.64 4.60 7.48
C ALA A 339 14.98 4.84 6.77
N ALA A 340 16.08 5.02 7.51
CA ALA A 340 17.41 5.21 6.96
C ALA A 340 17.89 3.97 6.19
N VAL A 341 17.77 2.78 6.77
CA VAL A 341 18.13 1.51 6.12
C VAL A 341 17.29 1.31 4.85
N LEU A 342 15.97 1.52 4.94
CA LEU A 342 15.08 1.43 3.79
C LEU A 342 15.49 2.41 2.68
N LEU A 343 15.86 3.64 3.04
CA LEU A 343 16.28 4.66 2.10
C LEU A 343 17.58 4.29 1.37
N VAL A 344 18.56 3.73 2.08
CA VAL A 344 19.82 3.24 1.50
C VAL A 344 19.54 2.12 0.48
N LEU A 345 18.76 1.10 0.86
CA LEU A 345 18.44 -0.02 -0.02
C LEU A 345 17.65 0.42 -1.27
N VAL A 346 16.74 1.36 -1.09
CA VAL A 346 15.92 1.89 -2.18
C VAL A 346 16.76 2.73 -3.14
N ARG A 347 17.78 3.46 -2.67
CA ARG A 347 18.66 4.30 -3.50
C ARG A 347 19.81 3.53 -4.16
N GLY A 348 20.43 2.58 -3.47
CA GLY A 348 21.65 1.89 -3.91
C GLY A 348 21.54 1.11 -5.23
N ARG A 349 20.33 0.72 -5.66
CA ARG A 349 20.11 0.01 -6.93
C ARG A 349 19.84 0.90 -8.16
N ALA A 350 19.83 2.23 -8.01
CA ALA A 350 19.71 3.14 -9.16
C ALA A 350 21.00 3.25 -9.99
N SER A 351 22.15 2.89 -9.41
CA SER A 351 23.48 3.09 -10.02
C SER A 351 23.89 2.01 -11.03
N GLY A 352 23.18 0.88 -11.13
CA GLY A 352 23.54 -0.24 -12.02
C GLY A 352 22.94 -0.20 -13.43
N ARG A 353 22.28 0.90 -13.83
CA ARG A 353 21.53 0.97 -15.12
C ARG A 353 21.81 2.22 -15.98
N ALA A 354 22.80 3.03 -15.60
CA ALA A 354 23.15 4.27 -16.29
C ALA A 354 24.51 4.25 -17.00
N ALA A 355 25.08 3.06 -17.28
CA ALA A 355 26.39 2.93 -17.93
C ALA A 355 26.34 2.48 -19.41
N SER A 356 25.15 2.35 -20.03
CA SER A 356 25.06 1.94 -21.44
C SER A 356 24.04 2.75 -22.24
N ALA A 357 24.37 4.01 -22.51
CA ALA A 357 23.89 4.76 -23.68
C ALA A 357 24.67 6.07 -23.82
N ARG A 358 25.93 5.99 -24.26
CA ARG A 358 26.54 7.13 -24.97
C ARG A 358 26.03 7.04 -26.41
N PRO A 359 25.28 8.02 -26.94
CA PRO A 359 25.06 8.10 -28.37
C PRO A 359 26.42 8.44 -29.00
N ALA A 360 26.88 7.61 -29.94
CA ALA A 360 27.99 7.98 -30.80
C ALA A 360 27.64 9.28 -31.52
N GLY A 361 28.49 10.30 -31.38
CA GLY A 361 28.33 11.57 -32.06
C GLY A 361 28.36 11.36 -33.57
N HIS A 362 27.38 11.94 -34.27
CA HIS A 362 27.49 12.21 -35.69
C HIS A 362 28.48 13.37 -35.90
N PRO A 363 29.36 13.31 -36.93
CA PRO A 363 30.22 14.43 -37.28
C PRO A 363 29.38 15.60 -37.86
N PRO A 364 29.87 16.85 -37.78
CA PRO A 364 29.19 17.99 -38.36
C PRO A 364 29.29 17.93 -39.89
N MET A 365 28.14 18.06 -40.56
CA MET A 365 28.10 18.34 -42.00
C MET A 365 28.26 19.84 -42.17
N ASP A 366 29.43 20.23 -42.70
CA ASP A 366 29.73 21.59 -43.11
C ASP A 366 28.90 22.00 -44.35
N GLY A 367 28.38 23.24 -44.30
CA GLY A 367 28.33 24.16 -45.43
C GLY A 367 27.37 23.87 -46.59
N VAL A 368 26.10 24.29 -46.47
CA VAL A 368 25.30 24.68 -47.64
C VAL A 368 25.45 26.18 -47.84
N ALA A 369 26.35 26.56 -48.75
CA ALA A 369 26.43 27.89 -49.33
C ALA A 369 25.33 28.05 -50.39
N ARG A 370 24.58 29.16 -50.33
CA ARG A 370 23.75 29.67 -51.42
C ARG A 370 24.62 30.38 -52.47
N PRO A 371 24.20 30.36 -53.74
CA PRO A 371 24.08 31.59 -54.55
C PRO A 371 22.71 31.63 -55.25
N VAL A 372 21.92 32.70 -55.23
CA VAL A 372 21.97 33.95 -56.04
C VAL A 372 22.25 33.68 -57.52
N GLY A 373 21.20 33.86 -58.33
CA GLY A 373 21.17 33.69 -59.78
C GLY A 373 19.73 33.47 -60.23
#